data_AF-A0ABD0R5P9-F1
#
_entry.id   AF-A0ABD0R5P9-F1
#
_cell.length_a   1.000
_cell.length_b   1.000
_cell.length_c   1.000
_cell.angle_alpha   90.00
_cell.angle_beta   90.00
_cell.angle_gamma   90.00
#
_symmetry.space_group_name_H-M   'P 1'
#
loop_
_entity.id
_entity.type
_entity.pdbx_description
1 polymer ?
#
loop_
_entity_poly.entity_id
_entity_poly.type
_entity_poly.pdbx_seq_one_letter_code
_entity_poly.pdbx_strand_id
1 'polypeptide(L)'
;MYDQVLKFGSYIVDALREFSQPVLVYIPPHAELRGGSWVVIDPTINLQHMELYADRESRGGVLEPEGTVEIKFRKKDLVKTMQRTDAVYSRLAEQLGTAINLSWTQIFSLAQEMFTCDTRFFVVFHIGNMELQSQERKDLEAKLKSREEFLLPIYHQVAVQFVDLHDTPGRMQEKGVITDILDWKNARSFFYWRLRRLLLEEAVKGEIMQANQDLSNGHIQSMLRRWFVETEGAVK
;
A
#
# COMPACT_ATOMS: atom_id res chain seq x y z
N MET A 1 0.16 -25.03 -9.12
CA MET A 1 1.63 -25.26 -9.26
C MET A 1 1.99 -26.55 -9.98
N TYR A 2 1.21 -27.62 -9.83
CA TYR A 2 1.48 -28.94 -10.42
C TYR A 2 1.81 -28.89 -11.93
N ASP A 3 1.14 -28.04 -12.70
CA ASP A 3 1.37 -27.88 -14.15
C ASP A 3 2.50 -26.90 -14.50
N GLN A 4 3.53 -26.80 -13.66
CA GLN A 4 4.76 -26.05 -13.97
C GLN A 4 4.56 -24.55 -14.31
N VAL A 5 3.50 -23.90 -13.82
CA VAL A 5 3.23 -22.46 -14.05
C VAL A 5 4.43 -21.55 -13.78
N LEU A 6 5.26 -21.89 -12.80
CA LEU A 6 6.48 -21.15 -12.48
C LEU A 6 7.52 -21.20 -13.62
N LYS A 7 7.62 -22.33 -14.31
CA LYS A 7 8.53 -22.53 -15.45
C LYS A 7 8.12 -21.67 -16.65
N PHE A 8 6.82 -21.54 -16.86
CA PHE A 8 6.29 -20.64 -17.90
C PHE A 8 6.53 -19.17 -17.54
N GLY A 9 6.43 -18.81 -16.27
CA GLY A 9 6.80 -17.47 -15.79
C GLY A 9 8.26 -17.12 -16.06
N SER A 10 9.20 -18.04 -15.82
CA SER A 10 10.62 -17.78 -16.12
C SER A 10 10.89 -17.60 -17.62
N TYR A 11 10.18 -18.32 -18.48
CA TYR A 11 10.35 -18.15 -19.94
C TYR A 11 9.97 -16.76 -20.44
N ILE A 12 9.03 -16.07 -19.78
CA ILE A 12 8.69 -14.69 -20.11
C ILE A 12 9.88 -13.77 -19.83
N VAL A 13 10.51 -13.94 -18.66
CA VAL A 13 11.69 -13.15 -18.25
C VAL A 13 12.86 -13.41 -19.19
N ASP A 14 13.12 -14.67 -19.52
CA ASP A 14 14.18 -15.05 -20.46
C ASP A 14 13.94 -14.42 -21.84
N ALA A 15 12.71 -14.49 -22.35
CA ALA A 15 12.35 -13.90 -23.64
C ALA A 15 12.50 -12.37 -23.66
N LEU A 16 12.04 -11.66 -22.61
CA LEU A 16 12.13 -10.20 -22.52
C LEU A 16 13.58 -9.71 -22.35
N ARG A 17 14.42 -10.50 -21.67
CA ARG A 17 15.84 -10.20 -21.51
C ARG A 17 16.60 -10.26 -22.83
N GLU A 18 16.26 -11.19 -23.71
CA GLU A 18 16.90 -11.35 -25.03
C GLU A 18 16.27 -10.48 -26.12
N PHE A 19 15.11 -9.88 -25.84
CA PHE A 19 14.39 -9.06 -26.81
C PHE A 19 15.12 -7.76 -27.13
N SER A 20 15.26 -7.44 -28.42
CA SER A 20 16.07 -6.31 -28.91
C SER A 20 15.24 -5.18 -29.53
N GLN A 21 13.92 -5.34 -29.65
CA GLN A 21 13.03 -4.28 -30.10
C GLN A 21 12.37 -3.55 -28.92
N PRO A 22 11.88 -2.31 -29.10
CA PRO A 22 11.17 -1.59 -28.05
C PRO A 22 9.91 -2.32 -27.57
N VAL A 23 9.76 -2.44 -26.24
CA VAL A 23 8.61 -3.03 -25.55
C VAL A 23 7.93 -1.96 -24.73
N LEU A 24 6.66 -1.72 -25.03
CA LEU A 24 5.82 -0.75 -24.33
C LEU A 24 4.77 -1.52 -23.53
N VAL A 25 4.91 -1.52 -22.21
CA VAL A 25 3.91 -2.10 -21.30
C VAL A 25 3.01 -0.97 -20.82
N TYR A 26 1.70 -1.17 -20.90
CA TYR A 26 0.72 -0.19 -20.48
C TYR A 26 -0.37 -0.84 -19.65
N ILE A 27 -0.67 -0.26 -18.47
CA ILE A 27 -1.78 -0.67 -17.60
C ILE A 27 -2.99 0.22 -17.94
N PRO A 28 -4.05 -0.30 -18.59
CA PRO A 28 -5.22 0.48 -18.99
C PRO A 28 -6.10 0.97 -17.83
N PRO A 29 -7.11 1.82 -18.08
CA PRO A 29 -8.07 2.24 -17.07
C PRO A 29 -8.73 1.05 -16.37
N HIS A 30 -8.84 1.14 -15.04
CA HIS A 30 -9.42 0.10 -14.17
C HIS A 30 -8.71 -1.27 -14.23
N ALA A 31 -7.60 -1.39 -14.95
CA ALA A 31 -6.76 -2.57 -14.90
C ALA A 31 -5.78 -2.47 -13.74
N GLU A 32 -5.28 -3.63 -13.33
CA GLU A 32 -4.28 -3.71 -12.27
C GLU A 32 -3.14 -4.66 -12.62
N LEU A 33 -1.96 -4.34 -12.08
CA LEU A 33 -0.77 -5.18 -12.18
C LEU A 33 -0.27 -5.50 -10.78
N ARG A 34 -0.31 -6.78 -10.40
CA ARG A 34 -0.07 -7.24 -9.03
C ARG A 34 1.04 -8.29 -8.96
N GLY A 35 1.75 -8.29 -7.83
CA GLY A 35 2.59 -9.41 -7.37
C GLY A 35 3.49 -10.01 -8.45
N GLY A 36 3.35 -11.31 -8.69
CA GLY A 36 4.19 -12.04 -9.64
C GLY A 36 4.04 -11.59 -11.09
N SER A 37 2.86 -11.09 -11.48
CA SER A 37 2.65 -10.56 -12.83
C SER A 37 3.47 -9.30 -13.07
N TRP A 38 3.65 -8.44 -12.07
CA TRP A 38 4.55 -7.29 -12.16
C TRP A 38 6.00 -7.73 -12.34
N VAL A 39 6.43 -8.70 -11.52
CA VAL A 39 7.83 -9.17 -11.50
C VAL A 39 8.31 -9.65 -12.88
N VAL A 40 7.45 -10.30 -13.65
CA VAL A 40 7.84 -10.87 -14.95
C VAL A 40 7.82 -9.88 -16.11
N ILE A 41 7.28 -8.66 -15.93
CA ILE A 41 7.23 -7.61 -16.97
C ILE A 41 7.86 -6.29 -16.54
N ASP A 42 8.60 -6.31 -15.42
CA ASP A 42 9.23 -5.10 -14.90
C ASP A 42 10.30 -4.57 -15.86
N PRO A 43 10.37 -3.25 -16.13
CA PRO A 43 11.36 -2.68 -17.04
C PRO A 43 12.82 -2.96 -16.66
N THR A 44 13.10 -3.27 -15.39
CA THR A 44 14.46 -3.60 -14.94
C THR A 44 15.01 -4.88 -15.57
N ILE A 45 14.16 -5.74 -16.14
CA ILE A 45 14.57 -6.91 -16.92
C ILE A 45 15.41 -6.48 -18.14
N ASN A 46 15.00 -5.40 -18.81
CA ASN A 46 15.69 -4.89 -20.00
C ASN A 46 15.48 -3.36 -20.13
N LEU A 47 16.26 -2.62 -19.34
CA LEU A 47 16.18 -1.15 -19.23
C LEU A 47 16.41 -0.38 -20.54
N GLN A 48 16.99 -1.03 -21.56
CA GLN A 48 17.29 -0.38 -22.83
C GLN A 48 16.11 -0.39 -23.80
N HIS A 49 15.24 -1.39 -23.68
CA HIS A 49 14.15 -1.61 -24.62
C HIS A 49 12.77 -1.57 -23.97
N MET A 50 12.65 -1.73 -22.65
CA MET A 50 11.37 -1.78 -21.95
C MET A 50 10.98 -0.46 -21.29
N GLU A 51 9.74 -0.05 -21.48
CA GLU A 51 9.11 1.07 -20.76
C GLU A 51 7.75 0.64 -20.23
N LEU A 52 7.45 1.01 -18.98
CA LEU A 52 6.16 0.77 -18.34
C LEU A 52 5.41 2.08 -18.11
N TYR A 53 4.12 2.08 -18.47
CA TYR A 53 3.20 3.20 -18.34
C TYR A 53 1.94 2.75 -17.60
N ALA A 54 1.32 3.65 -16.86
CA ALA A 54 0.10 3.37 -16.11
C ALA A 54 -0.96 4.43 -16.41
N ASP A 55 -2.23 4.02 -16.58
CA ASP A 55 -3.34 4.95 -16.66
C ASP A 55 -3.63 5.58 -15.28
N ARG A 56 -4.18 6.80 -15.24
CA ARG A 56 -4.60 7.44 -13.99
C ARG A 56 -5.56 6.59 -13.14
N GLU A 57 -6.40 5.79 -13.78
CA GLU A 57 -7.40 4.96 -13.11
C GLU A 57 -6.91 3.53 -12.85
N SER A 58 -5.66 3.22 -13.19
CA SER A 58 -5.07 1.90 -12.94
C SER A 58 -4.63 1.72 -11.49
N ARG A 59 -4.29 0.48 -11.13
CA ARG A 59 -3.73 0.11 -9.82
C ARG A 59 -2.54 -0.83 -9.94
N GLY A 60 -1.72 -0.87 -8.91
CA GLY A 60 -0.66 -1.88 -8.85
C GLY A 60 0.09 -1.86 -7.55
N GLY A 61 0.52 -3.06 -7.16
CA GLY A 61 1.06 -3.31 -5.84
C GLY A 61 1.47 -4.78 -5.68
N VAL A 62 1.92 -5.14 -4.48
CA VAL A 62 2.40 -6.51 -4.21
C VAL A 62 1.22 -7.48 -4.08
N LEU A 63 0.17 -7.05 -3.38
CA LEU A 63 -1.04 -7.82 -3.12
C LEU A 63 -2.25 -6.96 -3.46
N GLU A 64 -3.41 -7.61 -3.54
CA GLU A 64 -4.69 -6.92 -3.55
C GLU A 64 -4.90 -6.18 -2.21
N PRO A 65 -5.69 -5.08 -2.21
CA PRO A 65 -5.95 -4.30 -1.00
C PRO A 65 -6.50 -5.15 0.16
N GLU A 66 -7.41 -6.08 -0.14
CA GLU A 66 -8.03 -7.02 0.80
C GLU A 66 -6.96 -7.89 1.49
N GLY A 67 -6.09 -8.52 0.70
CA GLY A 67 -5.02 -9.37 1.22
C GLY A 67 -3.99 -8.58 2.05
N THR A 68 -3.73 -7.33 1.69
CA THR A 68 -2.84 -6.46 2.47
C THR A 68 -3.47 -6.06 3.81
N VAL A 69 -4.78 -5.78 3.85
CA VAL A 69 -5.51 -5.48 5.08
C VAL A 69 -5.46 -6.67 6.04
N GLU A 70 -5.68 -7.89 5.55
CA GLU A 70 -5.61 -9.11 6.38
C GLU A 70 -4.25 -9.29 7.06
N ILE A 71 -3.16 -8.92 6.38
CA ILE A 71 -1.81 -9.06 6.89
C ILE A 71 -1.43 -7.89 7.80
N LYS A 72 -1.61 -6.66 7.32
CA LYS A 72 -1.05 -5.43 7.92
C LYS A 72 -2.03 -4.63 8.77
N PHE A 73 -3.34 -4.72 8.51
CA PHE A 73 -4.36 -3.92 9.19
C PHE A 73 -5.39 -4.82 9.89
N ARG A 74 -4.88 -5.62 10.84
CA ARG A 74 -5.67 -6.64 11.55
C ARG A 74 -6.69 -6.00 12.49
N LYS A 75 -7.57 -6.82 13.07
CA LYS A 75 -8.60 -6.40 14.03
C LYS A 75 -8.08 -5.44 15.12
N LYS A 76 -6.87 -5.66 15.63
CA LYS A 76 -6.26 -4.81 16.66
C LYS A 76 -6.07 -3.36 16.19
N ASP A 77 -5.72 -3.15 14.93
CA ASP A 77 -5.47 -1.82 14.36
C ASP A 77 -6.78 -1.16 13.91
N LEU A 78 -7.76 -1.95 13.47
CA LEU A 78 -9.13 -1.48 13.28
C LEU A 78 -9.70 -0.92 14.59
N VAL A 79 -9.56 -1.65 15.70
CA VAL A 79 -10.02 -1.20 17.03
C VAL A 79 -9.32 0.09 17.47
N LYS A 80 -8.00 0.22 17.29
CA LYS A 80 -7.29 1.49 17.54
C LYS A 80 -7.85 2.64 16.70
N THR A 81 -8.23 2.37 15.46
CA THR A 81 -8.79 3.36 14.55
C THR A 81 -10.19 3.78 14.99
N MET A 82 -11.01 2.82 15.43
CA MET A 82 -12.32 3.09 16.04
C MET A 82 -12.17 3.95 17.28
N GLN A 83 -11.25 3.62 18.19
CA GLN A 83 -11.00 4.40 19.40
C GLN A 83 -10.54 5.83 19.10
N ARG A 84 -9.78 6.05 18.02
CA ARG A 84 -9.33 7.37 17.60
C ARG A 84 -10.42 8.23 16.94
N THR A 85 -11.37 7.60 16.24
CA THR A 85 -12.26 8.30 15.30
C THR A 85 -13.72 8.29 15.75
N ASP A 86 -14.22 7.19 16.34
CA ASP A 86 -15.60 7.07 16.82
C ASP A 86 -15.74 7.64 18.23
N ALA A 87 -16.50 8.72 18.36
CA ALA A 87 -16.73 9.39 19.63
C ALA A 87 -17.45 8.50 20.66
N VAL A 88 -18.35 7.60 20.21
CA VAL A 88 -19.09 6.71 21.12
C VAL A 88 -18.17 5.65 21.70
N TYR A 89 -17.37 5.00 20.86
CA TYR A 89 -16.38 4.01 21.27
C TYR A 89 -15.33 4.62 22.21
N SER A 90 -14.82 5.82 21.88
CA SER A 90 -13.89 6.57 22.72
C SER A 90 -14.47 6.85 24.12
N ARG A 91 -15.71 7.34 24.22
CA ARG A 91 -16.38 7.58 25.51
C ARG A 91 -16.55 6.31 26.33
N LEU A 92 -17.00 5.21 25.71
CA LEU A 92 -17.17 3.93 26.40
C LEU A 92 -15.82 3.39 26.91
N ALA A 93 -14.75 3.53 26.11
CA ALA A 93 -13.40 3.13 26.49
C ALA A 93 -12.83 3.98 27.64
N GLU A 94 -13.08 5.29 27.65
CA GLU A 94 -12.70 6.19 28.75
C GLU A 94 -13.45 5.88 30.04
N GLN A 95 -14.76 5.61 29.96
CA GLN A 95 -15.56 5.18 31.11
C GLN A 95 -15.02 3.87 31.71
N LEU A 96 -14.64 2.92 30.87
CA LEU A 96 -14.02 1.67 31.32
C LEU A 96 -12.65 1.93 31.98
N GLY A 97 -11.82 2.80 31.39
CA GLY A 97 -10.50 3.16 31.92
C GLY A 97 -10.56 3.89 33.28
N THR A 98 -11.49 4.84 33.43
CA THR A 98 -11.72 5.55 34.70
C THR A 98 -12.24 4.63 35.79
N ALA A 99 -13.15 3.71 35.46
CA ALA A 99 -13.65 2.70 36.40
C ALA A 99 -12.53 1.77 36.91
N ILE A 100 -11.53 1.46 36.08
CA ILE A 100 -10.36 0.66 36.47
C ILE A 100 -9.46 1.47 37.43
N ASN A 101 -9.11 2.70 37.06
CA ASN A 101 -8.22 3.54 37.87
C ASN A 101 -8.81 3.85 39.25
N LEU A 102 -10.12 4.14 39.33
CA LEU A 102 -10.80 4.43 40.58
C LEU A 102 -10.78 3.23 41.55
N SER A 103 -10.96 2.00 41.06
CA SER A 103 -10.92 0.83 41.97
C SER A 103 -9.51 0.54 42.47
N TRP A 104 -8.45 0.79 41.70
CA TRP A 104 -7.08 0.65 42.20
C TRP A 104 -6.74 1.71 43.24
N THR A 105 -7.15 2.98 43.03
CA THR A 105 -6.97 4.03 44.04
C THR A 105 -7.77 3.76 45.30
N GLN A 106 -8.98 3.21 45.19
CA GLN A 106 -9.80 2.79 46.33
C GLN A 106 -9.15 1.60 47.06
N ILE A 107 -8.70 0.57 46.37
CA ILE A 107 -7.97 -0.56 46.98
C ILE A 107 -6.71 -0.06 47.71
N PHE A 108 -5.98 0.89 47.10
CA PHE A 108 -4.78 1.46 47.71
C PHE A 108 -5.10 2.27 48.97
N SER A 109 -6.19 3.05 48.99
CA SER A 109 -6.62 3.80 50.19
C SER A 109 -7.18 2.89 51.28
N LEU A 110 -7.92 1.84 50.91
CA LEU A 110 -8.48 0.84 51.85
C LEU A 110 -7.39 0.02 52.55
N ALA A 111 -6.32 -0.32 51.83
CA ALA A 111 -5.15 -0.97 52.43
C ALA A 111 -4.47 -0.08 53.48
N GLN A 112 -4.65 1.24 53.41
CA GLN A 112 -4.12 2.22 54.35
C GLN A 112 -5.06 2.46 55.55
N GLU A 113 -6.38 2.31 55.38
CA GLU A 113 -7.40 2.44 56.43
C GLU A 113 -7.67 1.16 57.24
N MET A 114 -7.20 -0.01 56.76
CA MET A 114 -7.34 -1.32 57.44
C MET A 114 -6.68 -1.42 58.84
N PHE A 115 -6.02 -0.37 59.33
CA PHE A 115 -5.39 -0.31 60.65
C PHE A 115 -6.27 0.29 61.77
N THR A 116 -7.49 0.81 61.50
CA THR A 116 -8.20 1.61 62.53
C THR A 116 -9.71 1.35 62.78
N CYS A 117 -10.41 0.40 62.14
CA CYS A 117 -11.87 0.28 62.40
C CYS A 117 -12.51 -1.13 62.36
N ASP A 118 -13.65 -1.25 63.04
CA ASP A 118 -14.43 -2.45 63.33
C ASP A 118 -14.85 -3.26 62.07
N THR A 119 -14.60 -4.57 62.10
CA THR A 119 -14.37 -5.40 60.92
C THR A 119 -15.63 -6.01 60.27
N ARG A 120 -16.79 -5.99 60.93
CA ARG A 120 -17.99 -6.71 60.41
C ARG A 120 -18.92 -5.90 59.51
N PHE A 121 -19.15 -4.63 59.80
CA PHE A 121 -20.07 -3.79 59.00
C PHE A 121 -19.41 -3.31 57.69
N PHE A 122 -18.10 -3.06 57.76
CA PHE A 122 -17.31 -2.61 56.61
C PHE A 122 -17.26 -3.66 55.50
N VAL A 123 -17.04 -4.94 55.85
CA VAL A 123 -16.89 -6.03 54.88
C VAL A 123 -18.15 -6.25 54.04
N VAL A 124 -19.35 -6.20 54.64
CA VAL A 124 -20.61 -6.45 53.92
C VAL A 124 -20.97 -5.32 52.95
N PHE A 125 -20.80 -4.05 53.38
CA PHE A 125 -21.05 -2.89 52.52
C PHE A 125 -20.04 -2.83 51.35
N HIS A 126 -18.80 -3.24 51.60
CA HIS A 126 -17.75 -3.27 50.58
C HIS A 126 -17.95 -4.37 49.54
N ILE A 127 -18.38 -5.57 49.96
CA ILE A 127 -18.69 -6.67 49.04
C ILE A 127 -19.82 -6.27 48.08
N GLY A 128 -20.89 -5.64 48.58
CA GLY A 128 -21.99 -5.17 47.74
C GLY A 128 -21.59 -4.08 46.74
N ASN A 129 -20.69 -3.16 47.12
CA ASN A 129 -20.21 -2.11 46.22
C ASN A 129 -19.23 -2.64 45.16
N MET A 130 -18.41 -3.64 45.52
CA MET A 130 -17.52 -4.33 44.58
C MET A 130 -18.29 -5.16 43.55
N GLU A 131 -19.41 -5.78 43.93
CA GLU A 131 -20.29 -6.51 43.01
C GLU A 131 -21.01 -5.59 42.03
N LEU A 132 -21.49 -4.42 42.49
CA LEU A 132 -22.09 -3.39 41.62
C LEU A 132 -21.09 -2.82 40.60
N GLN A 133 -19.86 -2.50 41.03
CA GLN A 133 -18.79 -2.07 40.11
C GLN A 133 -18.37 -3.17 39.11
N SER A 134 -18.42 -4.44 39.53
CA SER A 134 -18.18 -5.60 38.67
C SER A 134 -19.25 -5.73 37.58
N GLN A 135 -20.52 -5.47 37.93
CA GLN A 135 -21.62 -5.53 36.97
C GLN A 135 -21.59 -4.37 35.97
N GLU A 136 -21.34 -3.14 36.42
CA GLU A 136 -21.22 -1.97 35.54
C GLU A 136 -20.06 -2.12 34.54
N ARG A 137 -18.94 -2.71 34.96
CA ARG A 137 -17.81 -3.04 34.06
C ARG A 137 -18.22 -4.03 32.98
N LYS A 138 -18.90 -5.12 33.36
CA LYS A 138 -19.39 -6.12 32.40
C LYS A 138 -20.37 -5.50 31.40
N ASP A 139 -21.24 -4.61 31.86
CA ASP A 139 -22.20 -3.90 31.01
C ASP A 139 -21.50 -2.94 30.03
N LEU A 140 -20.48 -2.22 30.49
CA LEU A 140 -19.64 -1.35 29.64
C LEU A 140 -18.85 -2.17 28.61
N GLU A 141 -18.23 -3.27 29.02
CA GLU A 141 -17.53 -4.19 28.11
C GLU A 141 -18.48 -4.79 27.07
N ALA A 142 -19.70 -5.17 27.46
CA ALA A 142 -20.72 -5.67 26.54
C ALA A 142 -21.15 -4.61 25.53
N LYS A 143 -21.37 -3.36 25.96
CA LYS A 143 -21.71 -2.23 25.07
C LYS A 143 -20.56 -1.89 24.12
N LEU A 144 -19.31 -1.94 24.61
CA LEU A 144 -18.13 -1.65 23.82
C LEU A 144 -17.91 -2.75 22.75
N LYS A 145 -18.10 -4.02 23.13
CA LYS A 145 -18.07 -5.15 22.20
C LYS A 145 -19.18 -5.08 21.16
N SER A 146 -20.42 -4.73 21.53
CA SER A 146 -21.51 -4.61 20.55
C SER A 146 -21.26 -3.46 19.56
N ARG A 147 -20.71 -2.34 20.03
CA ARG A 147 -20.30 -1.23 19.17
C ARG A 147 -19.17 -1.63 18.24
N GLU A 148 -18.18 -2.38 18.73
CA GLU A 148 -17.09 -2.92 17.92
C GLU A 148 -17.60 -3.78 16.78
N GLU A 149 -18.47 -4.76 17.09
CA GLU A 149 -19.05 -5.68 16.11
C GLU A 149 -19.89 -4.93 15.07
N PHE A 150 -20.63 -3.90 15.49
CA PHE A 150 -21.39 -3.02 14.58
C PHE A 150 -20.49 -2.21 13.64
N LEU A 151 -19.37 -1.68 14.15
CA LEU A 151 -18.45 -0.83 13.39
C LEU A 151 -17.48 -1.63 12.50
N LEU A 152 -17.24 -2.90 12.82
CA LEU A 152 -16.22 -3.70 12.14
C LEU A 152 -16.35 -3.73 10.60
N PRO A 153 -17.54 -3.92 10.00
CA PRO A 153 -17.67 -3.99 8.55
C PRO A 153 -17.28 -2.67 7.85
N ILE A 154 -17.72 -1.53 8.39
CA ILE A 154 -17.44 -0.23 7.77
C ILE A 154 -15.98 0.18 7.94
N TYR A 155 -15.38 -0.09 9.12
CA TYR A 155 -13.96 0.19 9.33
C TYR A 155 -13.06 -0.73 8.52
N HIS A 156 -13.48 -1.97 8.25
CA HIS A 156 -12.78 -2.84 7.32
C HIS A 156 -12.77 -2.25 5.90
N GLN A 157 -13.92 -1.76 5.40
CA GLN A 157 -13.98 -1.09 4.09
C GLN A 157 -13.08 0.17 4.04
N VAL A 158 -13.05 0.95 5.13
CA VAL A 158 -12.13 2.10 5.25
C VAL A 158 -10.67 1.65 5.21
N ALA A 159 -10.32 0.54 5.85
CA ALA A 159 -8.96 0.00 5.81
C ALA A 159 -8.58 -0.48 4.39
N VAL A 160 -9.50 -1.11 3.68
CA VAL A 160 -9.29 -1.52 2.27
C VAL A 160 -9.03 -0.30 1.39
N GLN A 161 -9.83 0.76 1.52
CA GLN A 161 -9.62 2.02 0.80
C GLN A 161 -8.30 2.70 1.18
N PHE A 162 -7.95 2.71 2.47
CA PHE A 162 -6.67 3.23 2.93
C PHE A 162 -5.49 2.51 2.28
N VAL A 163 -5.60 1.19 2.11
CA VAL A 163 -4.58 0.41 1.39
C VAL A 163 -4.59 0.71 -0.10
N ASP A 164 -5.76 0.77 -0.75
CA ASP A 164 -5.86 1.06 -2.19
C ASP A 164 -5.19 2.39 -2.57
N LEU A 165 -5.21 3.38 -1.69
CA LEU A 165 -4.50 4.66 -1.89
C LEU A 165 -2.97 4.48 -2.04
N HIS A 166 -2.39 3.41 -1.50
CA HIS A 166 -0.99 3.07 -1.68
C HIS A 166 -0.68 2.40 -3.03
N ASP A 167 -1.69 2.01 -3.81
CA ASP A 167 -1.51 1.30 -5.08
C ASP A 167 -1.81 2.21 -6.29
N THR A 168 -1.80 3.53 -6.07
CA THR A 168 -2.08 4.54 -7.07
C THR A 168 -0.91 4.77 -8.03
N PRO A 169 -1.17 5.12 -9.30
CA PRO A 169 -0.13 5.44 -10.29
C PRO A 169 0.77 6.60 -9.85
N GLY A 170 0.23 7.56 -9.11
CA GLY A 170 1.02 8.67 -8.54
C GLY A 170 2.16 8.17 -7.65
N ARG A 171 1.90 7.16 -6.82
CA ARG A 171 2.97 6.55 -6.01
C ARG A 171 3.94 5.74 -6.86
N MET A 172 3.47 5.06 -7.91
CA MET A 172 4.36 4.33 -8.83
C MET A 172 5.37 5.27 -9.50
N GLN A 173 4.90 6.42 -9.99
CA GLN A 173 5.75 7.42 -10.61
C GLN A 173 6.75 8.01 -9.62
N GLU A 174 6.32 8.35 -8.41
CA GLU A 174 7.20 8.85 -7.33
C GLU A 174 8.27 7.82 -6.93
N LYS A 175 7.97 6.53 -7.07
CA LYS A 175 8.93 5.45 -6.86
C LYS A 175 9.81 5.15 -8.07
N GLY A 176 9.57 5.79 -9.21
CA GLY A 176 10.33 5.60 -10.44
C GLY A 176 10.16 4.22 -11.06
N VAL A 177 9.06 3.49 -10.76
CA VAL A 177 8.80 2.16 -11.35
C VAL A 177 8.06 2.25 -12.69
N ILE A 178 7.44 3.39 -12.98
CA ILE A 178 6.83 3.70 -14.27
C ILE A 178 7.46 4.93 -14.89
N THR A 179 7.41 5.01 -16.22
CA THR A 179 7.96 6.12 -17.01
C THR A 179 7.07 7.35 -16.90
N ASP A 180 5.76 7.18 -17.11
CA ASP A 180 4.79 8.27 -17.02
C ASP A 180 3.36 7.76 -16.76
N ILE A 181 2.50 8.67 -16.31
CA ILE A 181 1.07 8.44 -16.13
C ILE A 181 0.32 8.99 -17.34
N LEU A 182 -0.46 8.13 -17.99
CA LEU A 182 -1.16 8.48 -19.22
C LEU A 182 -2.68 8.59 -19.00
N ASP A 183 -3.33 9.36 -19.87
CA ASP A 183 -4.79 9.34 -20.03
C ASP A 183 -5.16 8.47 -21.22
N TRP A 184 -6.00 7.45 -21.03
CA TRP A 184 -6.45 6.54 -22.09
C TRP A 184 -6.93 7.22 -23.36
N LYS A 185 -7.64 8.35 -23.24
CA LYS A 185 -8.14 9.13 -24.39
C LYS A 185 -7.02 9.58 -25.34
N ASN A 186 -5.85 9.89 -24.79
CA ASN A 186 -4.68 10.38 -25.54
C ASN A 186 -3.61 9.29 -25.73
N ALA A 187 -3.75 8.13 -25.07
CA ALA A 187 -2.77 7.06 -25.07
C ALA A 187 -2.42 6.56 -26.47
N ARG A 188 -3.40 6.45 -27.38
CA ARG A 188 -3.16 6.03 -28.77
C ARG A 188 -2.17 6.96 -29.49
N SER A 189 -2.42 8.27 -29.43
CA SER A 189 -1.56 9.27 -30.08
C SER A 189 -0.18 9.31 -29.43
N PHE A 190 -0.13 9.21 -28.10
CA PHE A 190 1.11 9.11 -27.35
C PHE A 190 1.96 7.91 -27.79
N PHE A 191 1.40 6.70 -27.78
CA PHE A 191 2.11 5.48 -28.14
C PHE A 191 2.53 5.46 -29.61
N TYR A 192 1.72 6.02 -30.51
CA TYR A 192 2.11 6.16 -31.92
C TYR A 192 3.43 6.95 -32.05
N TRP A 193 3.51 8.13 -31.44
CA TRP A 193 4.71 8.97 -31.53
C TRP A 193 5.88 8.40 -30.73
N ARG A 194 5.61 7.81 -29.55
CA ARG A 194 6.64 7.20 -28.71
C ARG A 194 7.28 6.01 -29.41
N LEU A 195 6.48 5.06 -29.91
CA LEU A 195 6.99 3.89 -30.63
C LEU A 195 7.73 4.28 -31.89
N ARG A 196 7.18 5.21 -32.70
CA ARG A 196 7.85 5.70 -33.91
C ARG A 196 9.23 6.29 -33.59
N ARG A 197 9.33 7.09 -32.53
CA ARG A 197 10.60 7.64 -32.07
C ARG A 197 11.57 6.53 -31.65
N LEU A 198 11.13 5.58 -30.83
CA LEU A 198 11.99 4.49 -30.33
C LEU A 198 12.54 3.63 -31.48
N LEU A 199 11.71 3.30 -32.47
CA LEU A 199 12.15 2.54 -33.65
C LEU A 199 13.18 3.29 -34.49
N LEU A 200 13.00 4.61 -34.67
CA LEU A 200 13.98 5.44 -35.38
C LEU A 200 15.28 5.60 -34.59
N GLU A 201 15.18 5.77 -33.27
CA GLU A 201 16.36 5.83 -32.40
C GLU A 201 17.16 4.52 -32.46
N GLU A 202 16.48 3.37 -32.48
CA GLU A 202 17.11 2.07 -32.61
C GLU A 202 17.78 1.87 -33.97
N ALA A 203 17.16 2.33 -35.06
CA ALA A 203 17.77 2.28 -36.40
C ALA A 203 19.09 3.07 -36.43
N VAL A 204 19.11 4.29 -35.90
CA VAL A 204 20.32 5.12 -35.84
C VAL A 204 21.37 4.52 -34.90
N LYS A 205 20.97 3.96 -33.76
CA LYS A 205 21.90 3.22 -32.88
C LYS A 205 22.58 2.07 -33.62
N GLY A 206 21.81 1.30 -34.41
CA GLY A 206 22.34 0.22 -35.23
C GLY A 206 23.42 0.70 -36.21
N GLU A 207 23.20 1.84 -36.89
CA GLU A 207 24.19 2.44 -37.78
C GLU A 207 25.46 2.92 -37.04
N ILE A 208 25.30 3.54 -35.87
CA ILE A 208 26.43 4.00 -35.04
C ILE A 208 27.27 2.81 -34.56
N MET A 209 26.63 1.73 -34.10
CA MET A 209 27.32 0.53 -33.65
C MET A 209 28.06 -0.17 -34.79
N GLN A 210 27.52 -0.15 -36.01
CA GLN A 210 28.22 -0.67 -37.19
C GLN A 210 29.45 0.18 -37.55
N ALA A 211 29.37 1.50 -37.38
CA ALA A 211 30.49 2.40 -37.63
C ALA A 211 31.57 2.34 -36.53
N ASN A 212 31.19 2.10 -35.28
CA ASN A 212 32.10 1.99 -34.16
C ASN A 212 31.57 1.02 -33.09
N GLN A 213 32.20 -0.16 -32.99
CA GLN A 213 31.77 -1.24 -32.10
C GLN A 213 32.20 -1.03 -30.63
N ASP A 214 33.13 -0.12 -30.37
CA ASP A 214 33.68 0.10 -29.02
C ASP A 214 32.80 0.99 -28.14
N LEU A 215 31.74 1.58 -28.71
CA LEU A 215 30.84 2.48 -28.00
C LEU A 215 29.78 1.71 -27.20
N SER A 216 29.62 2.09 -25.92
CA SER A 216 28.54 1.58 -25.08
C SER A 216 27.20 2.25 -25.42
N ASN A 217 26.08 1.55 -25.19
CA ASN A 217 24.74 2.09 -25.44
C ASN A 217 24.47 3.42 -24.70
N GLY A 218 25.01 3.59 -23.48
CA GLY A 218 24.89 4.83 -22.72
C GLY A 218 25.65 6.00 -23.36
N HIS A 219 26.82 5.74 -23.97
CA HIS A 219 27.54 6.75 -24.75
C HIS A 219 26.76 7.14 -26.00
N ILE A 220 26.19 6.16 -26.72
CA ILE A 220 25.40 6.42 -27.93
C ILE A 220 24.16 7.26 -27.61
N GLN A 221 23.42 6.94 -26.53
CA GLN A 221 22.29 7.75 -26.09
C GLN A 221 22.70 9.19 -25.75
N SER A 222 23.84 9.37 -25.08
CA SER A 222 24.37 10.70 -24.75
C SER A 222 24.77 11.49 -26.00
N MET A 223 25.37 10.81 -26.99
CA MET A 223 25.74 11.40 -28.29
C MET A 223 24.50 11.85 -29.07
N LEU A 224 23.47 11.00 -29.17
CA LEU A 224 22.21 11.34 -29.85
C LEU A 224 21.56 12.57 -29.22
N ARG A 225 21.50 12.62 -27.87
CA ARG A 225 20.96 13.78 -27.16
C ARG A 225 21.79 15.04 -27.42
N ARG A 226 23.11 14.91 -27.45
CA ARG A 226 24.02 16.02 -27.73
C ARG A 226 23.84 16.57 -29.14
N TRP A 227 23.83 15.71 -30.16
CA TRP A 227 23.64 16.12 -31.56
C TRP A 227 22.31 16.84 -31.76
N PHE A 228 21.24 16.34 -31.13
CA PHE A 228 19.94 17.01 -31.17
C PHE A 228 19.98 18.43 -30.60
N VAL A 229 20.65 18.63 -29.46
CA VAL A 229 20.78 19.95 -28.81
C VAL A 229 21.69 20.89 -29.60
N GLU A 230 22.73 20.37 -30.26
CA GLU A 230 23.63 21.16 -31.10
C GLU A 230 22.92 21.70 -32.36
N THR A 231 21.97 20.95 -32.93
CA THR A 231 21.22 21.36 -34.13
C THR A 231 20.00 22.22 -33.82
N GLU A 232 19.17 21.82 -32.85
CA GLU A 232 17.90 22.49 -32.55
C GLU A 232 18.03 23.57 -31.45
N GLY A 233 19.17 23.61 -30.77
CA GLY A 233 19.41 24.47 -29.62
C GLY A 233 18.89 23.89 -28.30
N ALA A 234 19.30 24.51 -27.19
CA ALA A 234 18.75 24.17 -25.89
C ALA A 234 17.28 24.60 -25.85
N VAL A 235 16.37 23.64 -25.62
CA VAL A 235 14.96 23.92 -25.31
C VAL A 235 14.95 24.85 -24.10
N LYS A 236 14.47 26.07 -24.28
CA LYS A 236 14.34 27.10 -23.23
C LYS A 236 13.25 26.72 -22.23
#